data_AF-R7W6I1-F1
#
_entry.id   AF-R7W6I1-F1
#
_cell.length_a   1.000
_cell.length_b   1.000
_cell.length_c   1.000
_cell.angle_alpha   90.00
_cell.angle_beta   90.00
_cell.angle_gamma   90.00
#
_symmetry.space_group_name_H-M   'P 1'
#
loop_
_entity.id
_entity.type
_entity.pdbx_description
1 polymer ?
#
loop_
_entity_poly.entity_id
_entity_poly.type
_entity_poly.pdbx_seq_one_letter_code
_entity_poly.pdbx_strand_id
1 'polypeptide(L)'
;MYRSAVTTGGDASKEIEYLMPVDTRMSYMVWLHFAEIDAGVRAPGQRVFDVMLAGRNVTRIDIFKQVGGFTAFKWTYIVENLTSSTMSVRLVPVVGRPILCGLENYAMVPLETRTVPHQGNGLKTFLPWDKLIGCSLRILRACFVFLNKMGRLSSPIFIITNQPTFAEPVALVLAAAAMKALKDSLKIPARMGWNGDPCAPRTWDAWEGVTCHPGNKGLVITQLDLASQGLKGFIADEISYLTDLVSLNLSSNSLTGSLPPGLGQPSLATLDLSSNQFTGSIPGTIGSSKLQTVLSGNKGLCGVPTLPACALFWEKGGLNKTGKIALGASFGLLLLVILIVVYIVCIRRGPYDYDFEFPQDLTSISAISAKRNRYQRAKSVMLAEMDAHNTDGFYTNGNGNTR
;
A
#
# COMPACT_ATOMS: atom_id res chain seq x y z
N MET A 1 3.30 26.43 -3.63
CA MET A 1 3.56 26.30 -2.18
C MET A 1 4.54 27.36 -1.65
N TYR A 2 5.83 27.33 -1.95
CA TYR A 2 6.85 28.24 -1.35
C TYR A 2 6.85 29.71 -1.82
N ARG A 3 5.77 30.17 -2.48
CA ARG A 3 5.65 31.57 -2.95
C ARG A 3 4.94 32.47 -1.96
N SER A 4 4.25 31.89 -0.99
CA SER A 4 3.55 32.57 0.09
C SER A 4 3.88 31.87 1.40
N ALA A 5 3.71 32.60 2.51
CA ALA A 5 3.83 32.04 3.83
C ALA A 5 2.93 32.78 4.82
N VAL A 6 2.50 32.05 5.83
CA VAL A 6 1.78 32.59 6.98
C VAL A 6 2.80 33.01 8.04
N THR A 7 2.63 34.22 8.56
CA THR A 7 3.40 34.79 9.67
C THR A 7 2.42 35.50 10.59
N THR A 8 2.85 35.78 11.83
CA THR A 8 2.02 36.55 12.77
C THR A 8 1.96 38.03 12.41
N GLY A 9 0.78 38.65 12.62
CA GLY A 9 0.55 40.08 12.39
C GLY A 9 0.77 40.93 13.64
N GLY A 10 1.48 42.04 13.48
CA GLY A 10 1.73 43.04 14.52
C GLY A 10 2.92 42.68 15.43
N ASP A 11 2.66 41.83 16.44
CA ASP A 11 3.59 41.55 17.55
C ASP A 11 4.50 40.35 17.25
N ALA A 12 5.80 40.50 17.51
CA ALA A 12 6.82 39.48 17.26
C ALA A 12 6.77 38.30 18.24
N SER A 13 6.06 38.45 19.36
CA SER A 13 5.89 37.40 20.38
C SER A 13 4.77 36.40 20.08
N LYS A 14 3.94 36.67 19.06
CA LYS A 14 2.81 35.80 18.73
C LYS A 14 3.28 34.50 18.08
N GLU A 15 2.70 33.40 18.55
CA GLU A 15 2.85 32.08 17.97
C GLU A 15 1.83 31.82 16.85
N ILE A 16 2.16 30.89 15.95
CA ILE A 16 1.23 30.33 14.97
C ILE A 16 0.73 29.01 15.53
N GLU A 17 -0.59 28.84 15.67
CA GLU A 17 -1.20 27.59 16.13
C GLU A 17 -2.20 27.05 15.09
N TYR A 18 -2.03 25.78 14.72
CA TYR A 18 -2.99 25.01 13.95
C TYR A 18 -3.51 23.84 14.77
N LEU A 19 -4.83 23.71 14.82
CA LEU A 19 -5.51 22.58 15.44
C LEU A 19 -6.08 21.70 14.33
N MET A 20 -5.59 20.47 14.22
CA MET A 20 -6.04 19.53 13.20
C MET A 20 -6.83 18.39 13.84
N PRO A 21 -8.03 18.05 13.32
CA PRO A 21 -8.73 16.85 13.74
C PRO A 21 -7.94 15.61 13.30
N VAL A 22 -7.72 14.69 14.23
CA VAL A 22 -6.98 13.45 14.03
C VAL A 22 -7.72 12.29 14.72
N ASP A 23 -7.46 11.07 14.25
CA ASP A 23 -7.98 9.86 14.85
C ASP A 23 -7.10 9.44 16.02
N THR A 24 -7.73 9.15 17.15
CA THR A 24 -7.04 8.60 18.32
C THR A 24 -6.44 7.23 18.01
N ARG A 25 -5.34 6.88 18.65
CA ARG A 25 -4.60 5.60 18.52
C ARG A 25 -3.99 5.34 17.15
N MET A 26 -3.91 6.36 16.31
CA MET A 26 -3.17 6.33 15.05
C MET A 26 -1.88 7.14 15.17
N SER A 27 -0.89 6.78 14.36
CA SER A 27 0.33 7.57 14.19
C SER A 27 0.17 8.47 12.98
N TYR A 28 0.73 9.67 13.05
CA TYR A 28 0.62 10.68 11.98
C TYR A 28 1.99 11.19 11.56
N MET A 29 2.21 11.29 10.25
CA MET A 29 3.37 11.96 9.66
C MET A 29 3.01 13.40 9.35
N VAL A 30 3.70 14.35 9.99
CA VAL A 30 3.52 15.78 9.76
C VAL A 30 4.66 16.31 8.92
N TRP A 31 4.34 16.98 7.81
CA TRP A 31 5.31 17.67 6.97
C TRP A 31 5.11 19.18 7.09
N LEU A 32 6.17 19.89 7.44
CA LEU A 32 6.23 21.33 7.51
C LEU A 32 7.09 21.86 6.38
N HIS A 33 6.52 22.77 5.61
CA HIS A 33 7.15 23.40 4.46
C HIS A 33 7.50 24.83 4.81
N PHE A 34 8.77 25.18 4.65
CA PHE A 34 9.34 26.47 4.96
C PHE A 34 10.07 27.03 3.76
N ALA A 35 10.11 28.35 3.65
CA ALA A 35 11.05 29.09 2.81
C ALA A 35 11.20 30.48 3.43
N GLU A 36 12.43 30.98 3.53
CA GLU A 36 12.67 32.34 4.00
C GLU A 36 12.42 33.30 2.84
N ILE A 37 11.18 33.77 2.73
CA ILE A 37 10.72 34.67 1.66
C ILE A 37 10.81 36.16 2.05
N ASP A 38 11.17 36.45 3.31
CA ASP A 38 11.32 37.82 3.79
C ASP A 38 12.70 38.37 3.44
N ALA A 39 12.74 39.38 2.58
CA ALA A 39 13.97 40.06 2.17
C ALA A 39 14.70 40.79 3.33
N GLY A 40 14.03 40.96 4.48
CA GLY A 40 14.62 41.50 5.71
C GLY A 40 15.53 40.51 6.45
N VAL A 41 15.39 39.19 6.21
CA VAL A 41 16.20 38.15 6.83
C VAL A 41 17.35 37.77 5.89
N ARG A 42 18.59 38.09 6.27
CA ARG A 42 19.80 37.96 5.45
C ARG A 42 20.95 37.22 6.14
N ALA A 43 20.79 36.84 7.39
CA ALA A 43 21.80 36.12 8.15
C ALA A 43 21.18 35.07 9.08
N PRO A 44 21.92 33.98 9.39
CA PRO A 44 21.54 33.05 10.45
C PRO A 44 21.26 33.77 11.78
N GLY A 45 20.31 33.26 12.56
CA GLY A 45 19.95 33.77 13.87
C GLY A 45 18.97 34.94 13.88
N GLN A 46 18.62 35.51 12.71
CA GLN A 46 17.65 36.60 12.62
C GLN A 46 16.19 36.14 12.73
N ARG A 47 15.91 34.88 12.37
CA ARG A 47 14.60 34.24 12.56
C ARG A 47 14.80 32.83 13.10
N VAL A 48 14.40 32.62 14.35
CA VAL A 48 14.50 31.35 15.07
C VAL A 48 13.19 31.10 15.81
N PHE A 49 12.62 29.92 15.63
CA PHE A 49 11.38 29.53 16.31
C PHE A 49 11.39 28.04 16.66
N ASP A 50 10.69 27.69 17.73
CA ASP A 50 10.52 26.33 18.19
C ASP A 50 9.25 25.73 17.58
N VAL A 51 9.35 24.49 17.12
CA VAL A 51 8.23 23.71 16.59
C VAL A 51 7.71 22.80 17.70
N MET A 52 6.47 23.04 18.11
CA MET A 52 5.75 22.18 19.02
C MET A 52 4.71 21.35 18.29
N LEU A 53 4.74 20.03 18.49
CA LEU A 53 3.75 19.09 17.95
C LEU A 53 3.11 18.33 19.12
N ALA A 54 1.78 18.26 19.14
CA ALA A 54 1.01 17.60 20.20
C ALA A 54 1.45 18.04 21.62
N GLY A 55 1.74 19.33 21.80
CA GLY A 55 2.18 19.92 23.06
C GLY A 55 3.64 19.67 23.46
N ARG A 56 4.44 18.95 22.65
CA ARG A 56 5.87 18.71 22.91
C ARG A 56 6.75 19.58 22.03
N ASN A 57 7.82 20.14 22.58
CA ASN A 57 8.84 20.82 21.78
C ASN A 57 9.68 19.77 21.04
N VAL A 58 9.63 19.79 19.71
CA VAL A 58 10.28 18.78 18.88
C VAL A 58 11.62 19.27 18.34
N THR A 59 11.67 20.50 17.86
CA THR A 59 12.89 21.04 17.26
C THR A 59 12.89 22.56 17.24
N ARG A 60 14.09 23.14 17.18
CA ARG A 60 14.32 24.57 16.94
C ARG A 60 14.79 24.78 15.51
N ILE A 61 14.08 25.63 14.77
CA ILE A 61 14.34 25.88 13.34
C ILE A 61 14.86 27.30 13.13
N ASP A 62 15.94 27.38 12.37
CA ASP A 62 16.46 28.59 11.72
C ASP A 62 16.57 28.26 10.22
N ILE A 63 15.64 28.78 9.42
CA ILE A 63 15.54 28.44 8.00
C ILE A 63 16.76 28.96 7.24
N PHE A 64 17.18 30.19 7.53
CA PHE A 64 18.31 30.82 6.84
C PHE A 64 19.62 30.07 7.11
N LYS A 65 19.81 29.57 8.33
CA LYS A 65 20.97 28.71 8.66
C LYS A 65 20.96 27.38 7.90
N GLN A 66 19.80 26.81 7.64
CA GLN A 66 19.67 25.50 6.99
C GLN A 66 19.81 25.60 5.47
N VAL A 67 19.14 26.57 4.83
CA VAL A 67 19.02 26.63 3.36
C VAL A 67 19.27 28.03 2.77
N GLY A 68 19.54 29.04 3.59
CA GLY A 68 19.63 30.44 3.14
C GLY A 68 18.27 31.06 2.83
N GLY A 69 18.30 32.16 2.07
CA GLY A 69 17.10 32.88 1.61
C GLY A 69 16.46 32.26 0.37
N PHE A 70 15.14 32.45 0.21
CA PHE A 70 14.35 32.10 -0.98
C PHE A 70 14.45 30.64 -1.45
N THR A 71 14.92 29.75 -0.59
CA THR A 71 15.10 28.32 -0.88
C THR A 71 14.09 27.50 -0.08
N ALA A 72 13.53 26.48 -0.72
CA ALA A 72 12.58 25.58 -0.10
C ALA A 72 13.26 24.67 0.93
N PHE A 73 12.71 24.63 2.13
CA PHE A 73 13.11 23.73 3.21
C PHE A 73 11.91 22.91 3.66
N LYS A 74 12.06 21.58 3.67
CA LYS A 74 11.03 20.66 4.12
C LYS A 74 11.52 19.91 5.34
N TRP A 75 10.67 19.84 6.36
CA TRP A 75 10.97 19.12 7.59
C TRP A 75 9.80 18.22 7.98
N THR A 76 10.10 17.02 8.48
CA THR A 76 9.10 15.97 8.71
C THR A 76 9.26 15.36 10.09
N TYR A 77 8.13 15.04 10.75
CA TYR A 77 8.14 14.37 12.04
C TYR A 77 6.95 13.43 12.20
N ILE A 78 7.16 12.34 12.94
CA ILE A 78 6.14 11.33 13.20
C ILE A 78 5.62 11.52 14.62
N VAL A 79 4.33 11.77 14.75
CA VAL A 79 3.63 11.82 16.03
C VAL A 79 2.96 10.47 16.24
N GLU A 80 3.52 9.68 17.16
CA GLU A 80 3.03 8.34 17.45
C GLU A 80 1.94 8.34 18.51
N ASN A 81 0.99 7.43 18.36
CA ASN A 81 0.01 7.07 19.39
C ASN A 81 -0.74 8.27 19.99
N LEU A 82 -1.42 9.04 19.13
CA LEU A 82 -2.20 10.20 19.56
C LEU A 82 -3.37 9.78 20.45
N THR A 83 -3.47 10.35 21.65
CA THR A 83 -4.55 10.08 22.61
C THR A 83 -5.73 11.04 22.48
N SER A 84 -5.51 12.20 21.84
CA SER A 84 -6.51 13.24 21.59
C SER A 84 -7.05 13.13 20.16
N SER A 85 -8.30 13.56 19.96
CA SER A 85 -8.91 13.74 18.65
C SER A 85 -8.44 15.01 17.92
N THR A 86 -7.58 15.81 18.56
CA THR A 86 -7.00 17.01 18.00
C THR A 86 -5.49 17.03 18.20
N MET A 87 -4.75 17.32 17.13
CA MET A 87 -3.30 17.53 17.14
C MET A 87 -3.00 19.01 16.95
N SER A 88 -2.28 19.59 17.91
CA SER A 88 -1.79 20.97 17.81
C SER A 88 -0.42 21.02 17.15
N VAL A 89 -0.25 21.95 16.21
CA VAL A 89 1.01 22.33 15.59
C VAL A 89 1.24 23.79 15.93
N ARG A 90 2.25 24.08 16.75
CA ARG A 90 2.59 25.44 17.16
C ARG A 90 3.99 25.82 16.75
N LEU A 91 4.14 27.04 16.23
CA LEU A 91 5.43 27.65 15.97
C LEU A 91 5.62 28.81 16.94
N VAL A 92 6.50 28.62 17.92
CA VAL A 92 6.74 29.56 19.02
C VAL A 92 7.96 30.43 18.68
N PRO A 93 7.84 31.76 18.58
CA PRO A 93 8.97 32.63 18.30
C PRO A 93 10.03 32.56 19.40
N VAL A 94 11.30 32.48 19.00
CA VAL A 94 12.46 32.73 19.87
C VAL A 94 13.09 34.06 19.50
N VAL A 95 13.35 34.26 18.21
CA VAL A 95 13.84 35.51 17.61
C VAL A 95 13.11 35.72 16.29
N GLY A 96 12.49 36.89 16.09
CA GLY A 96 11.71 37.17 14.90
C GLY A 96 10.40 36.37 14.83
N ARG A 97 9.59 36.67 13.82
CA ARG A 97 8.26 36.04 13.67
C ARG A 97 8.39 34.65 13.04
N PRO A 98 7.67 33.63 13.52
CA PRO A 98 7.64 32.34 12.87
C PRO A 98 7.01 32.45 11.48
N ILE A 99 7.41 31.58 10.56
CA ILE A 99 6.91 31.55 9.20
C ILE A 99 6.61 30.12 8.76
N LEU A 100 5.52 29.92 8.02
CA LEU A 100 5.12 28.61 7.50
C LEU A 100 4.54 28.74 6.09
N CYS A 101 5.11 28.02 5.12
CA CYS A 101 4.61 28.00 3.73
C CYS A 101 3.52 26.96 3.52
N GLY A 102 3.53 25.87 4.29
CA GLY A 102 2.44 24.92 4.29
C GLY A 102 2.65 23.75 5.25
N LEU A 103 1.58 23.01 5.47
CA LEU A 103 1.44 21.95 6.47
C LEU A 103 0.69 20.79 5.83
N GLU A 104 1.29 19.60 5.83
CA GLU A 104 0.66 18.36 5.39
C GLU A 104 0.62 17.37 6.55
N ASN A 105 -0.44 16.58 6.63
CA ASN A 105 -0.67 15.60 7.69
C ASN A 105 -1.15 14.28 7.08
N TYR A 106 -0.43 13.19 7.33
CA TYR A 106 -0.72 11.87 6.78
C TYR A 106 -0.94 10.86 7.91
N ALA A 107 -2.10 10.21 7.94
CA ALA A 107 -2.34 9.08 8.84
C ALA A 107 -1.48 7.88 8.41
N MET A 108 -0.73 7.31 9.34
CA MET A 108 0.03 6.09 9.13
C MET A 108 -0.85 4.89 9.45
N VAL A 109 -1.10 4.06 8.45
CA VAL A 109 -1.79 2.78 8.64
C VAL A 109 -0.74 1.72 8.96
N PRO A 110 -0.77 1.07 10.14
CA PRO A 110 0.11 -0.05 10.41
C PRO A 110 -0.17 -1.16 9.40
N LEU A 111 0.88 -1.66 8.76
CA LEU A 111 0.80 -2.83 7.88
C LEU A 111 0.55 -4.08 8.74
N GLU A 112 -0.71 -4.32 9.12
CA GLU A 112 -1.10 -5.66 9.50
C GLU A 112 -1.06 -6.54 8.25
N THR A 113 -0.19 -7.55 8.24
CA THR A 113 -0.09 -8.59 7.22
C THR A 113 -1.31 -9.53 7.17
N ARG A 114 -2.51 -9.04 7.50
CA ARG A 114 -3.78 -9.79 7.49
C ARG A 114 -4.84 -9.27 6.53
N THR A 115 -4.53 -8.28 5.69
CA THR A 115 -5.40 -7.87 4.56
C THR A 115 -4.81 -8.22 3.20
N VAL A 116 -4.12 -9.37 3.11
CA VAL A 116 -4.09 -10.11 1.84
C VAL A 116 -5.42 -10.86 1.78
N PRO A 117 -6.38 -10.50 0.91
CA PRO A 117 -7.56 -11.33 0.74
C PRO A 117 -7.11 -12.65 0.11
N HIS A 118 -7.01 -13.69 0.93
CA HIS A 118 -7.14 -15.05 0.43
C HIS A 118 -8.51 -15.14 -0.24
N GLN A 119 -8.49 -15.25 -1.57
CA GLN A 119 -9.66 -15.65 -2.36
C GLN A 119 -10.13 -17.03 -1.89
N GLY A 120 -11.16 -17.05 -1.07
CA GLY A 120 -12.03 -18.19 -0.82
C GLY A 120 -13.40 -17.89 -1.40
N ASN A 121 -13.73 -18.55 -2.50
CA ASN A 121 -15.02 -18.47 -3.18
C ASN A 121 -16.18 -18.73 -2.21
N GLY A 122 -17.08 -17.76 -2.11
CA GLY A 122 -18.34 -17.86 -1.39
C GLY A 122 -19.35 -16.87 -1.96
N LEU A 123 -19.94 -17.22 -3.09
CA LEU A 123 -21.03 -16.52 -3.73
C LEU A 123 -22.18 -16.28 -2.72
N LYS A 124 -22.41 -15.04 -2.29
CA LYS A 124 -23.74 -14.53 -1.95
C LYS A 124 -23.87 -13.09 -2.44
N THR A 125 -24.59 -12.99 -3.55
CA THR A 125 -25.38 -11.84 -4.01
C THR A 125 -25.71 -10.84 -2.90
N PHE A 126 -25.19 -9.62 -2.99
CA PHE A 126 -25.83 -8.44 -2.41
C PHE A 126 -25.82 -7.30 -3.43
N LEU A 127 -27.02 -6.78 -3.66
CA LEU A 127 -27.37 -5.68 -4.54
C LEU A 127 -26.63 -4.38 -4.17
N PRO A 128 -26.39 -3.48 -5.14
CA PRO A 128 -25.67 -2.23 -4.93
C PRO A 128 -26.45 -1.24 -4.04
N TRP A 129 -25.75 -0.66 -3.06
CA TRP A 129 -26.23 0.28 -2.05
C TRP A 129 -26.42 1.72 -2.56
N ASP A 130 -26.97 1.91 -3.77
CA ASP A 130 -27.23 3.23 -4.34
C ASP A 130 -28.64 3.78 -4.05
N LYS A 131 -29.38 3.24 -3.08
CA LYS A 131 -30.77 3.68 -2.78
C LYS A 131 -31.20 3.77 -1.31
N LEU A 132 -30.30 4.04 -0.35
CA LEU A 132 -30.70 4.04 1.08
C LEU A 132 -30.14 5.14 2.00
N ILE A 133 -29.82 6.34 1.49
CA ILE A 133 -29.59 7.54 2.34
C ILE A 133 -30.53 8.71 1.98
N GLY A 134 -31.49 8.49 1.08
CA GLY A 134 -32.61 9.38 0.83
C GLY A 134 -33.84 9.08 1.69
N CYS A 135 -33.75 9.09 3.02
CA CYS A 135 -34.96 9.13 3.88
C CYS A 135 -34.77 9.55 5.35
N SER A 136 -33.55 9.70 5.89
CA SER A 136 -33.35 10.11 7.29
C SER A 136 -33.18 11.63 7.52
N LEU A 137 -33.14 12.45 6.46
CA LEU A 137 -32.86 13.89 6.58
C LEU A 137 -34.09 14.79 6.81
N ARG A 138 -35.31 14.23 6.87
CA ARG A 138 -36.54 15.00 7.21
C ARG A 138 -36.89 14.96 8.71
N ILE A 139 -36.48 13.92 9.43
CA ILE A 139 -36.71 13.80 10.88
C ILE A 139 -35.69 14.64 11.68
N LEU A 140 -34.43 14.74 11.21
CA LEU A 140 -33.41 15.62 11.80
C LEU A 140 -33.70 17.12 11.62
N ARG A 141 -34.39 17.51 10.54
CA ARG A 141 -34.85 18.90 10.35
C ARG A 141 -36.03 19.27 11.27
N ALA A 142 -36.91 18.32 11.60
CA ALA A 142 -38.01 18.58 12.55
C ALA A 142 -37.53 18.69 14.00
N CYS A 143 -36.51 17.91 14.39
CA CYS A 143 -35.91 17.99 15.73
C CYS A 143 -35.20 19.33 15.99
N PHE A 144 -34.54 19.89 14.96
CA PHE A 144 -33.86 21.18 15.07
C PHE A 144 -34.83 22.37 15.19
N VAL A 145 -36.01 22.30 14.56
CA VAL A 145 -37.04 23.34 14.67
C VAL A 145 -37.79 23.27 16.01
N PHE A 146 -37.98 22.08 16.58
CA PHE A 146 -38.64 21.92 17.88
C PHE A 146 -37.74 22.37 19.06
N LEU A 147 -36.42 22.13 18.97
CA LEU A 147 -35.46 22.59 19.97
C LEU A 147 -35.22 24.12 19.95
N ASN A 148 -35.49 24.78 18.83
CA ASN A 148 -35.38 26.25 18.72
C ASN A 148 -36.58 27.00 19.34
N LYS A 149 -37.65 26.30 19.76
CA LYS A 149 -38.84 26.89 20.37
C LYS A 149 -38.83 26.85 21.91
N MET A 150 -37.83 26.24 22.53
CA MET A 150 -37.64 26.20 23.99
C MET A 150 -36.39 26.98 24.39
N GLY A 151 -36.49 28.31 24.31
CA GLY A 151 -35.41 29.27 24.54
C GLY A 151 -34.53 28.99 25.76
N ARG A 152 -33.40 28.33 25.52
CA ARG A 152 -32.22 28.32 26.38
C ARG A 152 -30.99 28.08 25.49
N LEU A 153 -30.26 29.13 25.19
CA LEU A 153 -28.79 29.15 25.12
C LEU A 153 -28.35 30.61 24.98
N SER A 154 -27.76 31.11 26.04
CA SER A 154 -27.10 32.40 26.13
C SER A 154 -25.66 32.29 25.62
N SER A 155 -25.25 33.35 24.90
CA SER A 155 -23.86 33.78 24.60
C SER A 155 -23.28 33.30 23.25
N PRO A 156 -22.41 34.10 22.59
CA PRO A 156 -22.82 34.78 21.37
C PRO A 156 -22.01 34.36 20.13
N ILE A 157 -22.75 34.22 19.02
CA ILE A 157 -22.47 34.83 17.70
C ILE A 157 -20.99 34.84 17.28
N PHE A 158 -20.54 33.73 16.68
CA PHE A 158 -19.47 33.79 15.70
C PHE A 158 -20.09 34.17 14.35
N ILE A 159 -19.78 35.41 13.93
CA ILE A 159 -20.02 35.88 12.58
C ILE A 159 -19.16 35.01 11.66
N ILE A 160 -19.80 34.10 10.93
CA ILE A 160 -19.19 33.48 9.75
C ILE A 160 -19.02 34.60 8.75
N THR A 161 -17.85 35.25 8.76
CA THR A 161 -17.42 36.02 7.61
C THR A 161 -17.16 35.01 6.51
N ASN A 162 -18.13 34.92 5.59
CA ASN A 162 -17.90 34.38 4.27
C ASN A 162 -16.76 35.16 3.63
N GLN A 163 -15.54 34.62 3.66
CA GLN A 163 -14.52 34.87 2.65
C GLN A 163 -13.68 33.60 2.42
N PRO A 164 -13.24 33.39 1.17
CA PRO A 164 -13.14 32.07 0.57
C PRO A 164 -11.87 31.39 1.05
N THR A 165 -12.01 30.15 1.52
CA THR A 165 -10.91 29.21 1.41
C THR A 165 -10.51 29.17 -0.06
N PHE A 166 -9.28 29.54 -0.37
CA PHE A 166 -8.65 29.23 -1.66
C PHE A 166 -8.51 27.70 -1.72
N ALA A 167 -9.64 27.03 -1.97
CA ALA A 167 -9.63 25.78 -2.69
C ALA A 167 -9.19 26.16 -4.11
N GLU A 168 -7.91 25.94 -4.43
CA GLU A 168 -7.63 25.55 -5.81
C GLU A 168 -8.61 24.42 -6.14
N PRO A 169 -9.33 24.47 -7.27
CA PRO A 169 -10.37 23.49 -7.52
C PRO A 169 -9.75 22.10 -7.45
N VAL A 170 -10.31 21.21 -6.63
CA VAL A 170 -9.83 19.82 -6.43
C VAL A 170 -9.50 19.13 -7.77
N ALA A 171 -10.21 19.49 -8.84
CA ALA A 171 -9.96 19.05 -10.20
C ALA A 171 -8.55 19.39 -10.74
N LEU A 172 -8.00 20.57 -10.42
CA LEU A 172 -6.70 21.04 -10.88
C LEU A 172 -5.55 20.27 -10.20
N VAL A 173 -5.73 19.93 -8.92
CA VAL A 173 -4.79 19.08 -8.16
C VAL A 173 -4.76 17.66 -8.71
N LEU A 174 -5.93 17.09 -9.03
CA LEU A 174 -6.04 15.74 -9.58
C LEU A 174 -5.46 15.63 -10.99
N ALA A 175 -5.72 16.61 -11.86
CA ALA A 175 -5.15 16.66 -13.20
C ALA A 175 -3.62 16.76 -13.17
N ALA A 176 -3.06 17.59 -12.27
CA ALA A 176 -1.62 17.70 -12.09
C ALA A 176 -0.98 16.38 -11.61
N ALA A 177 -1.65 15.66 -10.70
CA ALA A 177 -1.22 14.34 -10.24
C ALA A 177 -1.23 13.31 -11.38
N ALA A 178 -2.27 13.30 -12.21
CA ALA A 178 -2.40 12.41 -13.37
C ALA A 178 -1.27 12.62 -14.38
N MET A 179 -0.99 13.89 -14.71
CA MET A 179 0.07 14.23 -15.66
C MET A 179 1.46 13.86 -15.13
N LYS A 180 1.69 14.00 -13.82
CA LYS A 180 2.92 13.54 -13.18
C LYS A 180 3.08 12.02 -13.25
N ALA A 181 2.02 11.27 -12.93
CA ALA A 181 2.03 9.81 -13.03
C ALA A 181 2.29 9.35 -14.46
N LEU A 182 1.65 9.97 -15.46
CA LEU A 182 1.86 9.67 -16.88
C LEU A 182 3.29 9.99 -17.35
N LYS A 183 3.86 11.11 -16.89
CA LYS A 183 5.25 11.46 -17.20
C LYS A 183 6.21 10.35 -16.77
N ASP A 184 6.04 9.87 -15.55
CA ASP A 184 6.89 8.87 -14.94
C ASP A 184 6.63 7.47 -15.54
N SER A 185 5.37 7.12 -15.81
CA SER A 185 4.98 5.79 -16.32
C SER A 185 5.32 5.58 -17.80
N LEU A 186 5.19 6.62 -18.63
CA LEU A 186 5.50 6.60 -20.06
C LEU A 186 6.98 6.94 -20.36
N LYS A 187 7.77 7.22 -19.32
CA LYS A 187 9.17 7.63 -19.41
C LYS A 187 9.37 8.75 -20.42
N ILE A 188 8.56 9.81 -20.28
CA ILE A 188 8.54 10.93 -21.22
C ILE A 188 9.94 11.57 -21.29
N PRO A 189 10.55 11.67 -22.48
CA PRO A 189 11.87 12.25 -22.64
C PRO A 189 11.85 13.75 -22.38
N ALA A 190 12.91 14.26 -21.76
CA ALA A 190 13.00 15.68 -21.36
C ALA A 190 12.82 16.68 -22.52
N ARG A 191 13.11 16.25 -23.77
CA ARG A 191 12.94 17.06 -24.99
C ARG A 191 11.50 17.56 -25.20
N MET A 192 10.50 16.86 -24.66
CA MET A 192 9.07 17.20 -24.86
C MET A 192 8.57 18.33 -23.96
N GLY A 193 9.40 18.86 -23.06
CA GLY A 193 9.05 20.04 -22.26
C GLY A 193 7.93 19.82 -21.24
N TRP A 194 7.71 18.57 -20.77
CA TRP A 194 6.71 18.25 -19.74
C TRP A 194 7.11 18.75 -18.33
N ASN A 195 7.28 20.06 -18.18
CA ASN A 195 7.63 20.74 -16.93
C ASN A 195 6.65 21.90 -16.70
N GLY A 196 6.25 22.12 -15.44
CA GLY A 196 5.34 23.22 -15.10
C GLY A 196 3.86 22.92 -15.36
N ASP A 197 3.10 23.92 -15.79
CA ASP A 197 1.66 23.82 -16.06
C ASP A 197 1.43 23.56 -17.56
N PRO A 198 0.79 22.45 -17.96
CA PRO A 198 0.54 22.11 -19.36
C PRO A 198 -0.34 23.14 -20.09
N CYS A 199 -1.17 23.91 -19.38
CA CYS A 199 -2.15 24.81 -19.97
C CYS A 199 -1.83 26.30 -19.78
N ALA A 200 -0.70 26.67 -19.17
CA ALA A 200 -0.33 28.07 -18.94
C ALA A 200 1.10 28.40 -19.41
N PRO A 201 1.35 28.51 -20.73
CA PRO A 201 2.67 28.86 -21.24
C PRO A 201 2.94 30.36 -20.99
N ARG A 202 4.00 30.69 -20.25
CA ARG A 202 4.42 32.09 -20.06
C ARG A 202 5.45 32.57 -21.07
N THR A 203 6.28 31.71 -21.67
CA THR A 203 7.20 32.16 -22.75
C THR A 203 7.92 31.06 -23.56
N TRP A 204 7.88 29.75 -23.23
CA TRP A 204 8.49 28.70 -24.09
C TRP A 204 8.11 27.23 -23.80
N ASP A 205 7.24 26.92 -22.85
CA ASP A 205 6.93 25.52 -22.47
C ASP A 205 5.45 25.16 -22.68
N ALA A 206 5.03 25.01 -23.94
CA ALA A 206 3.85 24.21 -24.24
C ALA A 206 4.29 22.74 -24.25
N TRP A 207 3.68 21.88 -23.44
CA TRP A 207 4.03 20.47 -23.41
C TRP A 207 3.79 19.86 -24.78
N GLU A 208 4.82 19.23 -25.36
CA GLU A 208 4.69 18.59 -26.65
C GLU A 208 3.65 17.47 -26.56
N GLY A 209 2.71 17.48 -27.51
CA GLY A 209 1.63 16.50 -27.58
C GLY A 209 0.47 16.72 -26.62
N VAL A 210 0.37 17.86 -25.93
CA VAL A 210 -0.77 18.17 -25.04
C VAL A 210 -1.55 19.36 -25.55
N THR A 211 -2.86 19.19 -25.73
CA THR A 211 -3.77 20.26 -26.16
C THR A 211 -4.76 20.60 -25.06
N CYS A 212 -4.74 21.87 -24.64
CA CYS A 212 -5.70 22.41 -23.69
C CYS A 212 -6.79 23.23 -24.41
N HIS A 213 -8.04 23.08 -23.98
CA HIS A 213 -9.16 23.90 -24.44
C HIS A 213 -9.78 24.66 -23.27
N PRO A 214 -10.36 25.85 -23.52
CA PRO A 214 -11.10 26.58 -22.49
C PRO A 214 -12.38 25.82 -22.13
N GLY A 215 -12.47 25.41 -20.86
CA GLY A 215 -13.67 24.84 -20.26
C GLY A 215 -14.37 25.82 -19.32
N ASN A 216 -15.51 25.42 -18.76
CA ASN A 216 -16.35 26.26 -17.87
C ASN A 216 -15.63 26.72 -16.59
N LYS A 217 -14.55 26.05 -16.17
CA LYS A 217 -13.82 26.32 -14.91
C LYS A 217 -12.36 26.72 -15.14
N GLY A 218 -11.94 26.96 -16.38
CA GLY A 218 -10.55 27.22 -16.75
C GLY A 218 -10.10 26.36 -17.93
N LEU A 219 -8.81 26.42 -18.26
CA LEU A 219 -8.22 25.55 -19.29
C LEU A 219 -8.15 24.11 -18.78
N VAL A 220 -8.60 23.17 -19.61
CA VAL A 220 -8.60 21.73 -19.33
C VAL A 220 -7.89 20.98 -20.44
N ILE A 221 -7.27 19.85 -20.09
CA ILE A 221 -6.57 18.99 -21.04
C ILE A 221 -7.61 18.13 -21.76
N THR A 222 -7.63 18.22 -23.08
CA THR A 222 -8.66 17.58 -23.92
C THR A 222 -8.08 16.59 -24.91
N GLN A 223 -6.82 16.75 -25.31
CA GLN A 223 -6.16 15.85 -26.25
C GLN A 223 -4.72 15.60 -25.80
N LEU A 224 -4.31 14.34 -25.86
CA LEU A 224 -2.92 13.91 -25.75
C LEU A 224 -2.54 13.15 -27.03
N ASP A 225 -1.63 13.72 -27.81
CA ASP A 225 -1.05 13.09 -28.99
C ASP A 225 0.45 12.86 -28.82
N LEU A 226 0.81 11.61 -28.54
CA LEU A 226 2.17 11.16 -28.29
C LEU A 226 2.55 10.02 -29.25
N ALA A 227 1.96 10.01 -30.44
CA ALA A 227 2.23 9.00 -31.45
C ALA A 227 3.69 9.03 -31.93
N SER A 228 4.26 7.84 -32.18
CA SER A 228 5.58 7.69 -32.79
C SER A 228 6.75 8.36 -32.04
N GLN A 229 6.64 8.46 -30.72
CA GLN A 229 7.62 9.17 -29.89
C GLN A 229 8.71 8.27 -29.29
N GLY A 230 8.63 6.96 -29.55
CA GLY A 230 9.56 5.96 -29.00
C GLY A 230 9.38 5.75 -27.50
N LEU A 231 8.19 6.03 -26.97
CA LEU A 231 7.88 5.90 -25.54
C LEU A 231 7.94 4.45 -25.09
N LYS A 232 8.29 4.25 -23.81
CA LYS A 232 8.43 2.94 -23.16
C LYS A 232 7.79 3.00 -21.79
N GLY A 233 7.29 1.87 -21.29
CA GLY A 233 6.67 1.79 -19.96
C GLY A 233 5.22 1.33 -20.07
N PHE A 234 4.32 1.93 -19.29
CA PHE A 234 2.92 1.53 -19.21
C PHE A 234 1.99 2.73 -18.97
N ILE A 235 0.70 2.54 -19.16
CA ILE A 235 -0.33 3.56 -18.88
C ILE A 235 -0.74 3.41 -17.41
N ALA A 236 -0.56 4.48 -16.62
CA ALA A 236 -0.96 4.52 -15.22
C ALA A 236 -2.49 4.72 -15.06
N ASP A 237 -3.09 4.21 -13.98
CA ASP A 237 -4.55 4.26 -13.76
C ASP A 237 -5.05 5.67 -13.39
N GLU A 238 -4.14 6.54 -12.93
CA GLU A 238 -4.35 7.95 -12.66
C GLU A 238 -4.77 8.76 -13.91
N ILE A 239 -4.66 8.21 -15.12
CA ILE A 239 -5.22 8.81 -16.33
C ILE A 239 -6.73 9.05 -16.22
N SER A 240 -7.41 8.29 -15.36
CA SER A 240 -8.84 8.46 -15.04
C SER A 240 -9.19 9.81 -14.41
N TYR A 241 -8.21 10.54 -13.87
CA TYR A 241 -8.43 11.88 -13.32
C TYR A 241 -8.50 12.97 -14.39
N LEU A 242 -8.11 12.68 -15.63
CA LEU A 242 -8.25 13.60 -16.76
C LEU A 242 -9.68 13.54 -17.32
N THR A 243 -10.66 13.97 -16.51
CA THR A 243 -12.09 13.79 -16.78
C THR A 243 -12.60 14.45 -18.06
N ASP A 244 -11.87 15.44 -18.59
CA ASP A 244 -12.24 16.18 -19.80
C ASP A 244 -11.47 15.72 -21.05
N LEU A 245 -10.73 14.60 -20.97
CA LEU A 245 -9.95 14.07 -22.07
C LEU A 245 -10.86 13.45 -23.16
N VAL A 246 -10.77 14.00 -24.37
CA VAL A 246 -11.58 13.60 -25.53
C VAL A 246 -10.80 12.71 -26.49
N SER A 247 -9.49 12.93 -26.64
CA SER A 247 -8.63 12.19 -27.56
C SER A 247 -7.33 11.76 -26.91
N LEU A 248 -6.99 10.47 -27.06
CA LEU A 248 -5.70 9.93 -26.64
C LEU A 248 -5.08 9.11 -27.79
N ASN A 249 -3.92 9.55 -28.26
CA ASN A 249 -3.13 8.86 -29.26
C ASN A 249 -1.75 8.50 -28.67
N LEU A 250 -1.51 7.20 -28.49
CA LEU A 250 -0.25 6.63 -28.05
C LEU A 250 0.30 5.63 -29.08
N SER A 251 -0.18 5.70 -30.32
CA SER A 251 0.16 4.75 -31.37
C SER A 251 1.65 4.73 -31.71
N SER A 252 2.12 3.60 -32.24
CA SER A 252 3.49 3.42 -32.73
C SER A 252 4.57 3.73 -31.67
N ASN A 253 4.35 3.25 -30.45
CA ASN A 253 5.32 3.33 -29.36
C ASN A 253 5.75 1.91 -28.92
N SER A 254 6.60 1.83 -27.90
CA SER A 254 7.05 0.57 -27.28
C SER A 254 6.45 0.40 -25.88
N LEU A 255 5.18 0.75 -25.72
CA LEU A 255 4.47 0.63 -24.45
C LEU A 255 4.06 -0.82 -24.19
N THR A 256 4.10 -1.21 -22.92
CA THR A 256 3.92 -2.57 -22.40
C THR A 256 2.95 -2.56 -21.21
N GLY A 257 2.57 -3.74 -20.73
CA GLY A 257 1.66 -3.88 -19.58
C GLY A 257 0.19 -4.02 -19.99
N SER A 258 -0.68 -4.12 -18.98
CA SER A 258 -2.13 -4.21 -19.15
C SER A 258 -2.78 -2.83 -19.23
N LEU A 259 -3.90 -2.75 -19.95
CA LEU A 259 -4.68 -1.51 -20.02
C LEU A 259 -5.42 -1.26 -18.69
N PRO A 260 -5.26 -0.08 -18.08
CA PRO A 260 -5.97 0.26 -16.85
C PRO A 260 -7.49 0.39 -17.10
N PRO A 261 -8.35 -0.05 -16.17
CA PRO A 261 -9.79 0.08 -16.30
C PRO A 261 -10.25 1.55 -16.34
N GLY A 262 -9.51 2.46 -15.69
CA GLY A 262 -9.75 3.90 -15.69
C GLY A 262 -9.57 4.59 -17.05
N LEU A 263 -9.00 3.90 -18.05
CA LEU A 263 -8.78 4.44 -19.39
C LEU A 263 -10.08 4.63 -20.19
N GLY A 264 -11.09 3.80 -19.93
CA GLY A 264 -12.39 3.86 -20.59
C GLY A 264 -13.34 4.88 -19.97
N GLN A 265 -12.88 6.12 -19.78
CA GLN A 265 -13.69 7.20 -19.22
C GLN A 265 -14.73 7.72 -20.21
N PRO A 266 -15.89 8.23 -19.75
CA PRO A 266 -17.03 8.56 -20.61
C PRO A 266 -16.81 9.78 -21.51
N SER A 267 -15.85 10.64 -21.20
CA SER A 267 -15.46 11.80 -21.99
C SER A 267 -14.62 11.44 -23.22
N LEU A 268 -13.96 10.29 -23.19
CA LEU A 268 -13.04 9.86 -24.25
C LEU A 268 -13.85 9.43 -25.48
N ALA A 269 -13.57 10.06 -26.62
CA ALA A 269 -14.20 9.76 -27.89
C ALA A 269 -13.29 8.93 -28.80
N THR A 270 -11.98 9.19 -28.76
CA THR A 270 -10.99 8.52 -29.61
C THR A 270 -9.83 8.00 -28.78
N LEU A 271 -9.48 6.73 -28.99
CA LEU A 271 -8.37 6.05 -28.33
C LEU A 271 -7.58 5.25 -29.37
N ASP A 272 -6.35 5.67 -29.65
CA ASP A 272 -5.42 4.93 -30.51
C ASP A 272 -4.22 4.44 -29.71
N LEU A 273 -4.15 3.12 -29.55
CA LEU A 273 -3.05 2.40 -28.90
C LEU A 273 -2.34 1.47 -29.88
N SER A 274 -2.54 1.65 -31.18
CA SER A 274 -2.05 0.73 -32.20
C SER A 274 -0.52 0.64 -32.23
N SER A 275 0.01 -0.46 -32.76
CA SER A 275 1.45 -0.68 -32.94
C SER A 275 2.26 -0.49 -31.64
N ASN A 276 1.79 -1.09 -30.55
CA ASN A 276 2.47 -1.16 -29.25
C ASN A 276 2.70 -2.62 -28.83
N GLN A 277 3.16 -2.84 -27.60
CA GLN A 277 3.44 -4.15 -27.01
C GLN A 277 2.55 -4.41 -25.78
N PHE A 278 1.31 -3.91 -25.78
CA PHE A 278 0.37 -4.15 -24.68
C PHE A 278 -0.03 -5.62 -24.59
N THR A 279 -0.31 -6.07 -23.36
CA THR A 279 -0.62 -7.46 -23.04
C THR A 279 -1.82 -7.57 -22.10
N GLY A 280 -2.62 -8.63 -22.22
CA GLY A 280 -3.71 -8.93 -21.30
C GLY A 280 -5.10 -8.60 -21.86
N SER A 281 -6.11 -8.72 -21.00
CA SER A 281 -7.51 -8.53 -21.37
C SER A 281 -7.87 -7.06 -21.51
N ILE A 282 -8.66 -6.72 -22.54
CA ILE A 282 -9.25 -5.39 -22.68
C ILE A 282 -10.32 -5.17 -21.59
N PRO A 283 -10.21 -4.13 -20.76
CA PRO A 283 -11.24 -3.76 -19.79
C PRO A 283 -12.58 -3.47 -20.48
N GLY A 284 -13.68 -3.90 -19.87
CA GLY A 284 -15.03 -3.67 -20.40
C GLY A 284 -15.40 -2.19 -20.58
N THR A 285 -14.72 -1.29 -19.86
CA THR A 285 -14.87 0.17 -19.99
C THR A 285 -14.39 0.68 -21.35
N ILE A 286 -13.36 0.05 -21.94
CA ILE A 286 -12.82 0.39 -23.26
C ILE A 286 -13.63 -0.27 -24.38
N GLY A 287 -14.18 -1.47 -24.12
CA GLY A 287 -15.02 -2.22 -25.06
C GLY A 287 -16.44 -1.66 -25.26
N SER A 288 -16.72 -0.44 -24.76
CA SER A 288 -18.03 0.22 -24.88
C SER A 288 -18.24 0.82 -26.28
N SER A 289 -19.47 0.75 -26.80
CA SER A 289 -19.82 1.13 -28.18
C SER A 289 -19.71 2.62 -28.52
N LYS A 290 -19.42 3.49 -27.54
CA LYS A 290 -19.28 4.93 -27.73
C LYS A 290 -17.85 5.40 -28.02
N LEU A 291 -16.86 4.56 -27.71
CA LEU A 291 -15.44 4.91 -27.82
C LEU A 291 -14.87 4.36 -29.14
N GLN A 292 -14.33 5.23 -29.99
CA GLN A 292 -13.61 4.80 -31.17
C GLN A 292 -12.22 4.31 -30.77
N THR A 293 -12.02 2.99 -30.78
CA THR A 293 -10.76 2.35 -30.34
C THR A 293 -9.98 1.76 -31.51
N VAL A 294 -8.67 2.03 -31.54
CA VAL A 294 -7.73 1.42 -32.48
C VAL A 294 -6.65 0.71 -31.69
N LEU A 295 -6.70 -0.63 -31.67
CA LEU A 295 -5.83 -1.49 -30.85
C LEU A 295 -4.93 -2.43 -31.70
N SER A 296 -4.99 -2.29 -33.03
CA SER A 296 -4.27 -3.14 -33.98
C SER A 296 -2.75 -3.11 -33.76
N GLY A 297 -2.04 -4.18 -34.11
CA GLY A 297 -0.58 -4.25 -33.96
C GLY A 297 -0.08 -4.62 -32.56
N ASN A 298 -0.96 -4.75 -31.55
CA ASN A 298 -0.62 -5.29 -30.23
C ASN A 298 -0.81 -6.81 -30.19
N LYS A 299 0.29 -7.57 -30.20
CA LYS A 299 0.24 -9.05 -30.23
C LYS A 299 -0.27 -9.69 -28.94
N GLY A 300 -0.16 -8.99 -27.81
CA GLY A 300 -0.49 -9.52 -26.48
C GLY A 300 -1.89 -9.18 -25.98
N LEU A 301 -2.64 -8.32 -26.67
CA LEU A 301 -3.99 -7.94 -26.28
C LEU A 301 -5.00 -9.01 -26.70
N CYS A 302 -5.99 -9.22 -25.85
CA CYS A 302 -7.06 -10.19 -26.06
C CYS A 302 -8.38 -9.69 -25.44
N GLY A 303 -9.52 -10.21 -25.89
CA GLY A 303 -10.85 -9.78 -25.44
C GLY A 303 -11.61 -8.90 -26.44
N VAL A 304 -12.79 -8.42 -26.03
CA VAL A 304 -13.78 -7.76 -26.92
C VAL A 304 -13.43 -6.30 -27.25
N PRO A 305 -13.82 -5.77 -28.44
CA PRO A 305 -14.74 -6.36 -29.44
C PRO A 305 -14.09 -6.98 -30.71
N THR A 306 -12.80 -6.76 -30.96
CA THR A 306 -12.15 -7.11 -32.25
C THR A 306 -10.95 -8.06 -32.12
N LEU A 307 -10.62 -8.50 -30.92
CA LEU A 307 -9.45 -9.33 -30.64
C LEU A 307 -9.86 -10.76 -30.19
N PRO A 308 -8.98 -11.76 -30.40
CA PRO A 308 -9.28 -13.13 -29.98
C PRO A 308 -9.54 -13.20 -28.47
N ALA A 309 -10.42 -14.12 -28.07
CA ALA A 309 -10.69 -14.38 -26.66
C ALA A 309 -9.38 -14.65 -25.92
N CYS A 310 -9.21 -14.04 -24.74
CA CYS A 310 -8.03 -14.29 -23.92
C CYS A 310 -7.94 -15.77 -23.58
N ALA A 311 -6.80 -16.38 -23.86
CA ALA A 311 -6.44 -17.69 -23.31
C ALA A 311 -6.11 -17.55 -21.81
N LEU A 312 -7.10 -17.10 -21.03
CA LEU A 312 -7.12 -17.26 -19.60
C LEU A 312 -7.53 -18.71 -19.36
N PHE A 313 -6.72 -19.42 -18.59
CA PHE A 313 -6.70 -20.85 -18.24
C PHE A 313 -8.04 -21.57 -17.90
N TRP A 314 -9.19 -20.91 -18.06
CA TRP A 314 -10.50 -21.34 -17.63
C TRP A 314 -11.58 -20.89 -18.63
N GLU A 315 -11.73 -21.61 -19.74
CA GLU A 315 -13.02 -21.63 -20.43
C GLU A 315 -13.83 -22.83 -19.93
N LYS A 316 -15.01 -22.53 -19.38
CA LYS A 316 -16.09 -23.49 -19.09
C LYS A 316 -15.68 -24.71 -18.23
N GLY A 317 -15.22 -24.44 -17.01
CA GLY A 317 -15.23 -25.46 -15.95
C GLY A 317 -14.14 -26.52 -16.00
N GLY A 318 -12.97 -26.27 -16.60
CA GLY A 318 -11.83 -27.17 -16.47
C GLY A 318 -10.53 -26.74 -17.15
N LEU A 319 -9.42 -27.32 -16.67
CA LEU A 319 -8.05 -27.10 -17.15
C LEU A 319 -7.85 -27.63 -18.60
N ASN A 320 -7.14 -26.87 -19.44
CA ASN A 320 -6.80 -27.27 -20.82
C ASN A 320 -6.05 -28.63 -20.85
N LYS A 321 -6.19 -29.42 -21.93
CA LYS A 321 -5.51 -30.72 -22.10
C LYS A 321 -4.00 -30.62 -21.82
N THR A 322 -3.36 -29.57 -22.32
CA THR A 322 -1.94 -29.28 -22.07
C THR A 322 -1.65 -28.97 -20.60
N GLY A 323 -2.53 -28.23 -19.93
CA GLY A 323 -2.41 -27.93 -18.50
C GLY A 323 -2.58 -29.16 -17.62
N LYS A 324 -3.49 -30.08 -17.99
CA LYS A 324 -3.67 -31.36 -17.28
C LYS A 324 -2.44 -32.25 -17.39
N ILE A 325 -1.82 -32.29 -18.57
CA ILE A 325 -0.57 -33.03 -18.80
C ILE A 325 0.56 -32.41 -17.99
N ALA A 326 0.68 -31.08 -17.96
CA ALA A 326 1.71 -30.39 -17.19
C ALA A 326 1.58 -30.62 -15.68
N LEU A 327 0.36 -30.56 -15.12
CA LEU A 327 0.14 -30.86 -13.70
C LEU A 327 0.47 -32.32 -13.37
N GLY A 328 0.07 -33.26 -14.23
CA GLY A 328 0.37 -34.68 -14.07
C GLY A 328 1.87 -34.98 -14.16
N ALA A 329 2.58 -34.36 -15.11
CA ALA A 329 4.03 -34.51 -15.27
C ALA A 329 4.80 -33.97 -14.06
N SER A 330 4.38 -32.81 -13.51
CA SER A 330 4.97 -32.24 -12.30
C SER A 330 4.74 -33.13 -11.08
N PHE A 331 3.54 -33.70 -10.91
CA PHE A 331 3.25 -34.64 -9.83
C PHE A 331 4.05 -35.95 -9.98
N GLY A 332 4.18 -36.46 -11.20
CA GLY A 332 4.99 -37.65 -11.48
C GLY A 332 6.48 -37.44 -11.19
N LEU A 333 7.01 -36.27 -11.57
CA LEU A 333 8.39 -35.91 -11.27
C LEU A 333 8.62 -35.81 -9.75
N LEU A 334 7.69 -35.17 -9.03
CA LEU A 334 7.75 -35.05 -7.57
C LEU A 334 7.73 -36.42 -6.89
N LEU A 335 6.84 -37.31 -7.32
CA LEU A 335 6.75 -38.68 -6.81
C LEU A 335 8.04 -39.47 -7.07
N LEU A 336 8.62 -39.34 -8.27
CA LEU A 336 9.88 -39.97 -8.63
C LEU A 336 11.02 -39.49 -7.71
N VAL A 337 11.11 -38.18 -7.45
CA VAL A 337 12.11 -37.61 -6.52
C VAL A 337 11.90 -38.14 -5.11
N ILE A 338 10.66 -38.22 -4.62
CA ILE A 338 10.35 -38.77 -3.29
C ILE A 338 10.77 -40.24 -3.22
N LEU A 339 10.48 -41.06 -4.24
CA LEU A 339 10.87 -42.47 -4.27
C LEU A 339 12.40 -42.63 -4.31
N ILE A 340 13.12 -41.76 -5.03
CA ILE A 340 14.59 -41.75 -5.04
C ILE A 340 15.13 -41.38 -3.65
N VAL A 341 14.54 -40.39 -2.97
CA VAL A 341 14.93 -40.02 -1.60
C VAL A 341 14.67 -41.17 -0.64
N VAL A 342 13.50 -41.83 -0.71
CA VAL A 342 13.18 -43.00 0.11
C VAL A 342 14.14 -44.14 -0.18
N TYR A 343 14.42 -44.43 -1.45
CA TYR A 343 15.40 -45.44 -1.86
C TYR A 343 16.80 -45.15 -1.28
N ILE A 344 17.25 -43.89 -1.38
CA ILE A 344 18.54 -43.47 -0.80
C ILE A 344 18.52 -43.61 0.72
N VAL A 345 17.44 -43.19 1.40
CA VAL A 345 17.33 -43.28 2.86
C VAL A 345 17.26 -44.73 3.33
N CYS A 346 16.53 -45.60 2.63
CA CYS A 346 16.34 -47.00 3.01
C CYS A 346 17.54 -47.90 2.65
N ILE A 347 18.31 -47.57 1.61
CA ILE A 347 19.43 -48.40 1.17
C ILE A 347 20.78 -47.85 1.63
N ARG A 348 20.91 -46.53 1.86
CA ARG A 348 22.12 -45.97 2.50
C ARG A 348 22.07 -45.99 4.02
N ARG A 349 20.91 -46.20 4.66
CA ARG A 349 20.88 -46.59 6.07
C ARG A 349 21.03 -48.10 6.16
N GLY A 350 22.28 -48.54 6.33
CA GLY A 350 22.57 -49.84 6.91
C GLY A 350 21.87 -50.00 8.27
N PRO A 351 21.64 -51.25 8.72
CA PRO A 351 20.76 -51.58 9.83
C PRO A 351 21.31 -51.01 11.14
N TYR A 352 20.68 -49.96 11.66
CA TYR A 352 20.89 -49.50 13.03
C TYR A 352 19.56 -49.12 13.68
N ASP A 353 19.29 -49.84 14.77
CA ASP A 353 18.46 -49.58 15.95
C ASP A 353 17.20 -48.72 15.80
N TYR A 354 16.07 -49.35 16.10
CA TYR A 354 14.82 -48.66 16.42
C TYR A 354 14.88 -48.18 17.88
N ASP A 355 15.29 -46.93 18.10
CA ASP A 355 14.93 -46.22 19.33
C ASP A 355 13.67 -45.38 19.09
N PHE A 356 12.63 -45.78 19.80
CA PHE A 356 11.33 -45.13 19.87
C PHE A 356 11.39 -44.07 20.97
N GLU A 357 11.21 -42.78 20.68
CA GLU A 357 10.71 -41.87 21.72
C GLU A 357 10.10 -40.55 21.21
N PHE A 358 9.01 -40.19 21.87
CA PHE A 358 8.40 -38.86 21.99
C PHE A 358 7.80 -38.82 23.42
N PRO A 359 7.68 -37.67 24.12
CA PRO A 359 8.49 -36.45 24.13
C PRO A 359 8.99 -36.03 25.54
N GLN A 360 9.92 -35.07 25.55
CA GLN A 360 10.12 -33.98 26.55
C GLN A 360 10.05 -34.35 28.04
N ASP A 361 11.20 -34.63 28.65
CA ASP A 361 11.76 -33.81 29.74
C ASP A 361 13.03 -34.44 30.35
N LEU A 362 13.93 -33.57 30.81
CA LEU A 362 15.16 -33.82 31.58
C LEU A 362 16.45 -33.99 30.77
N THR A 363 16.95 -32.83 30.34
CA THR A 363 18.37 -32.56 30.11
C THR A 363 19.19 -32.80 31.39
N SER A 364 19.91 -33.92 31.49
CA SER A 364 21.22 -33.98 32.16
C SER A 364 21.93 -35.33 31.97
N ILE A 365 23.21 -35.25 31.60
CA ILE A 365 24.12 -36.37 31.33
C ILE A 365 24.36 -37.27 32.57
N SER A 366 23.87 -36.87 33.76
CA SER A 366 23.95 -37.64 35.01
C SER A 366 22.89 -38.74 35.17
N ALA A 367 21.79 -38.73 34.40
CA ALA A 367 20.75 -39.77 34.49
C ALA A 367 21.14 -41.10 33.82
N ILE A 368 22.05 -41.07 32.84
CA ILE A 368 22.47 -42.25 32.07
C ILE A 368 23.38 -43.16 32.91
N SER A 369 24.19 -42.61 33.82
CA SER A 369 25.02 -43.39 34.74
C SER A 369 24.20 -44.02 35.90
N ALA A 370 23.11 -43.37 36.31
CA ALA A 370 22.24 -43.86 37.37
C ALA A 370 21.36 -45.07 36.95
N LYS A 371 20.97 -45.18 35.67
CA LYS A 371 20.21 -46.35 35.15
C LYS A 371 21.09 -47.60 35.02
N ARG A 372 22.36 -47.46 34.63
CA ARG A 372 23.31 -48.59 34.48
C ARG A 372 23.57 -49.31 35.82
N ASN A 373 23.59 -48.56 36.93
CA ASN A 373 23.80 -49.12 38.27
C ASN A 373 22.59 -49.88 38.84
N ARG A 374 21.34 -49.55 38.44
CA ARG A 374 20.16 -50.29 38.91
C ARG A 374 20.02 -51.66 38.24
N TYR A 375 20.35 -51.75 36.95
CA TYR A 375 20.30 -53.02 36.22
C TYR A 375 21.39 -53.99 36.69
N GLN A 376 22.60 -53.50 36.97
CA GLN A 376 23.66 -54.34 37.53
C GLN A 376 23.34 -54.83 38.94
N ARG A 377 22.72 -53.99 39.81
CA ARG A 377 22.24 -54.43 41.14
C ARG A 377 21.11 -55.48 41.05
N ALA A 378 20.15 -55.30 40.13
CA ALA A 378 19.08 -56.28 39.94
C ALA A 378 19.63 -57.61 39.41
N LYS A 379 20.62 -57.57 38.51
CA LYS A 379 21.29 -58.76 37.98
C LYS A 379 22.09 -59.50 39.05
N SER A 380 22.81 -58.79 39.93
CA SER A 380 23.54 -59.44 41.04
C SER A 380 22.63 -60.04 42.10
N VAL A 381 21.46 -59.43 42.37
CA VAL A 381 20.47 -60.01 43.29
C VAL A 381 19.85 -61.27 42.70
N MET A 382 19.43 -61.25 41.43
CA MET A 382 18.92 -62.46 40.77
C MET A 382 19.96 -63.58 40.67
N LEU A 383 21.23 -63.28 40.40
CA LEU A 383 22.28 -64.32 40.37
C LEU A 383 22.49 -64.94 41.75
N ALA A 384 22.50 -64.12 42.81
CA ALA A 384 22.64 -64.62 44.19
C ALA A 384 21.44 -65.47 44.62
N GLU A 385 20.23 -65.13 44.17
CA GLU A 385 19.00 -65.88 44.44
C GLU A 385 18.95 -67.20 43.66
N MET A 386 19.52 -67.22 42.45
CA MET A 386 19.67 -68.44 41.64
C MET A 386 20.72 -69.41 42.21
N ASP A 387 21.82 -68.88 42.77
CA ASP A 387 22.83 -69.69 43.45
C ASP A 387 22.33 -70.23 44.80
N ALA A 388 21.47 -69.50 45.50
CA ALA A 388 20.83 -69.97 46.74
C ALA A 388 19.86 -71.15 46.52
N HIS A 389 19.27 -71.27 45.33
CA HIS A 389 18.37 -72.37 44.97
C HIS A 389 19.06 -73.60 44.34
N ASN A 390 20.35 -73.52 44.03
CA ASN A 390 21.09 -74.59 43.36
C ASN A 390 22.01 -75.40 44.29
N THR A 391 21.92 -75.18 45.61
CA THR A 391 22.69 -75.90 46.64
C THR A 391 21.85 -76.78 47.57
N ASP A 392 20.59 -77.09 47.23
CA ASP A 392 19.88 -78.20 47.86
C ASP A 392 20.08 -79.47 47.02
N GLY A 393 21.16 -80.17 47.38
CA GLY A 393 21.56 -81.43 46.79
C GLY A 393 20.54 -82.56 46.94
N PHE A 394 20.39 -83.30 45.84
CA PHE A 394 20.53 -84.76 45.76
C PHE A 394 20.55 -85.57 47.07
N TYR A 395 19.55 -86.46 47.21
CA TYR A 395 19.72 -87.84 47.71
C TYR A 395 18.75 -88.73 46.90
N THR A 396 19.22 -89.55 45.93
CA THR A 396 19.50 -91.02 46.01
C THR A 396 18.32 -91.82 46.60
N ASN A 397 17.84 -92.96 46.11
CA ASN A 397 18.33 -94.09 45.30
C ASN A 397 17.03 -94.86 44.92
N GLY A 398 16.88 -95.56 43.80
CA GLY A 398 17.68 -96.71 43.40
C GLY A 398 16.86 -98.00 43.55
N ASN A 399 16.57 -98.63 42.41
CA ASN A 399 16.31 -100.06 42.19
C ASN A 399 15.17 -100.78 42.95
N GLY A 400 14.28 -101.36 42.15
CA GLY A 400 14.45 -102.79 41.84
C GLY A 400 13.38 -103.75 42.38
N ASN A 401 12.87 -104.51 41.41
CA ASN A 401 12.47 -105.92 41.49
C ASN A 401 11.01 -106.33 41.84
N THR A 402 10.40 -106.84 40.77
CA THR A 402 9.80 -108.18 40.60
C THR A 402 8.42 -108.51 41.16
N ARG A 403 7.61 -108.99 40.20
CA ARG A 403 6.51 -109.96 40.27
C ARG A 403 5.13 -109.45 40.70
#